data_AF-A0A9Q2FG14-F1
#
_entry.id   AF-A0A9Q2FG14-F1
#
_cell.length_a   1.000
_cell.length_b   1.000
_cell.length_c   1.000
_cell.angle_alpha   90.00
_cell.angle_beta   90.00
_cell.angle_gamma   90.00
#
_symmetry.space_group_name_H-M   'P 1'
#
loop_
_entity.id
_entity.type
_entity.pdbx_description
1 polymer ?
#
loop_
_entity_poly.entity_id
_entity_poly.type
_entity_poly.pdbx_seq_one_letter_code
_entity_poly.pdbx_strand_id
1 'polypeptide(L)' 'MFVAFIAFLIFVVSFIILGATYMILISFNMIKKKRLEKVARLIAVYSLFVTLVYVFQYVFM' A
#
# COMPACT_ATOMS: atom_id res chain seq x y z
N MET A 1 22.50 -3.04 1.41
CA MET A 1 21.81 -3.47 2.64
C MET A 1 20.78 -2.43 3.12
N PHE A 2 21.12 -1.14 3.20
CA PHE A 2 20.19 -0.07 3.64
C PHE A 2 18.98 0.17 2.72
N VAL A 3 19.14 0.03 1.40
CA VAL A 3 18.08 0.27 0.41
C VAL A 3 16.92 -0.70 0.55
N ALA A 4 17.21 -1.98 0.78
CA ALA A 4 16.19 -3.01 0.98
C ALA A 4 15.37 -2.74 2.25
N PHE A 5 16.00 -2.23 3.31
CA PHE A 5 15.32 -1.84 4.54
C PHE A 5 14.38 -0.66 4.31
N ILE A 6 14.83 0.36 3.58
CA ILE A 6 14.00 1.55 3.26
C ILE A 6 12.83 1.16 2.34
N ALA A 7 13.08 0.34 1.32
CA ALA A 7 12.04 -0.16 0.42
C ALA A 7 10.99 -0.99 1.17
N PHE A 8 11.41 -1.82 2.14
CA PHE A 8 10.51 -2.54 3.02
C PHE A 8 9.70 -1.61 3.92
N LEU A 9 10.34 -0.58 4.48
CA LEU A 9 9.67 0.41 5.33
C LEU A 9 8.61 1.19 4.55
N ILE A 10 8.90 1.59 3.31
CA ILE A 10 7.95 2.24 2.40
C ILE A 10 6.79 1.32 2.07
N PHE A 11 7.06 0.04 1.78
CA PHE A 11 6.00 -0.95 1.53
C PHE A 11 5.03 -1.05 2.70
N VAL A 12 5.57 -1.22 3.92
CA VAL A 12 4.78 -1.37 5.15
C VAL A 12 3.99 -0.11 5.46
N VAL A 13 4.60 1.08 5.35
CA VAL A 13 3.93 2.36 5.59
C VAL A 13 2.80 2.57 4.60
N SER A 14 3.02 2.36 3.29
CA SER A 14 1.96 2.47 2.29
C SER A 14 0.81 1.48 2.53
N PHE A 15 1.14 0.24 2.89
CA PHE A 15 0.13 -0.78 3.19
C PHE A 15 -0.72 -0.41 4.41
N ILE A 16 -0.10 0.07 5.49
CA ILE A 16 -0.80 0.49 6.71
C ILE A 16 -1.68 1.71 6.44
N ILE A 17 -1.18 2.74 5.74
CA ILE A 17 -1.97 3.95 5.43
C ILE A 17 -3.20 3.58 4.61
N LEU A 18 -3.02 2.85 3.50
CA LEU A 18 -4.12 2.44 2.63
C LEU A 18 -5.12 1.53 3.35
N GLY A 19 -4.63 0.58 4.15
CA GLY A 19 -5.47 -0.32 4.94
C GLY A 19 -6.26 0.41 6.03
N ALA A 20 -5.62 1.32 6.77
CA ALA A 20 -6.25 2.10 7.84
C ALA A 20 -7.29 3.06 7.27
N THR A 21 -6.97 3.79 6.20
CA THR A 21 -7.94 4.63 5.48
C THR A 21 -9.14 3.80 5.05
N TYR A 22 -8.93 2.61 4.48
CA TYR A 22 -10.04 1.77 4.05
C TYR A 22 -10.90 1.24 5.21
N MET A 23 -10.30 0.84 6.33
CA MET A 23 -11.06 0.45 7.54
C MET A 23 -11.93 1.60 8.05
N ILE A 24 -11.41 2.82 8.06
CA ILE A 24 -12.18 4.01 8.43
C ILE A 24 -13.35 4.20 7.46
N LEU A 25 -13.13 4.14 6.14
CA LEU A 25 -14.21 4.28 5.15
C LEU A 25 -15.30 3.21 5.28
N ILE A 26 -14.96 2.00 5.68
CA ILE A 26 -15.94 0.96 6.02
C ILE A 26 -16.71 1.32 7.29
N SER A 27 -16.01 1.79 8.33
CA SER A 27 -16.61 2.13 9.62
C SER A 27 -17.58 3.31 9.50
N PHE A 28 -17.31 4.26 8.59
CA PHE A 28 -18.21 5.36 8.25
C PHE A 28 -19.33 4.95 7.26
N ASN A 29 -19.44 3.66 6.93
CA ASN A 29 -20.43 3.09 6.01
C ASN A 29 -20.43 3.73 4.59
N MET A 30 -19.36 4.47 4.25
CA MET A 30 -19.19 5.12 2.94
C MET A 30 -18.91 4.09 1.84
N ILE A 31 -18.38 2.91 2.19
CA ILE A 31 -18.11 1.81 1.25
C ILE A 31 -18.77 0.51 1.72
N LYS A 32 -19.50 -0.15 0.81
CA LYS A 32 -20.11 -1.45 1.07
C LYS A 32 -19.04 -2.53 1.29
N LYS A 33 -19.15 -3.23 2.42
CA LYS A 33 -18.28 -4.35 2.85
C LYS A 33 -18.06 -5.43 1.77
N LYS A 34 -19.02 -5.62 0.85
CA LYS A 34 -18.95 -6.56 -0.29
C LYS A 34 -17.80 -6.27 -1.28
N ARG A 35 -17.18 -5.09 -1.24
CA ARG A 35 -16.03 -4.71 -2.08
C ARG A 35 -14.66 -4.98 -1.42
N LEU A 36 -14.62 -5.49 -0.18
CA LEU A 36 -13.39 -5.69 0.60
C LEU A 36 -12.32 -6.46 -0.15
N GLU A 37 -12.68 -7.58 -0.80
CA GLU A 37 -11.72 -8.39 -1.54
C GLU A 37 -11.08 -7.63 -2.71
N LYS A 38 -11.87 -6.83 -3.43
CA LYS A 38 -11.37 -6.00 -4.53
C LYS A 38 -10.43 -4.92 -4.01
N VAL A 39 -10.78 -4.28 -2.90
CA VAL A 39 -9.96 -3.20 -2.33
C VAL A 39 -8.69 -3.76 -1.69
N ALA A 40 -8.74 -4.87 -0.96
CA ALA A 40 -7.56 -5.53 -0.42
C ALA A 40 -6.57 -5.93 -1.52
N ARG A 41 -7.08 -6.48 -2.64
CA ARG A 41 -6.25 -6.77 -3.83
C ARG A 41 -5.64 -5.48 -4.41
N LEU A 42 -6.42 -4.40 -4.49
CA LEU A 42 -5.94 -3.11 -4.97
C LEU A 42 -4.81 -2.57 -4.10
N ILE A 43 -4.97 -2.60 -2.77
CA ILE A 43 -3.99 -2.14 -1.80
C ILE A 43 -2.69 -2.95 -1.93
N ALA A 44 -2.78 -4.28 -2.03
CA ALA A 44 -1.60 -5.12 -2.20
C ALA A 44 -0.83 -4.80 -3.49
N VAL A 45 -1.52 -4.63 -4.61
CA VAL A 45 -0.91 -4.25 -5.90
C VAL A 45 -0.30 -2.85 -5.82
N TYR A 46 -1.00 -1.89 -5.21
CA TYR A 46 -0.51 -0.51 -5.06
C TYR A 46 0.76 -0.45 -4.20
N SER A 47 0.77 -1.12 -3.04
CA SER A 47 1.95 -1.14 -2.17
C SER A 47 3.15 -1.76 -2.89
N LEU A 48 2.95 -2.85 -3.64
CA LEU A 48 4.02 -3.48 -4.44
C LEU A 48 4.54 -2.54 -5.54
N PHE A 49 3.64 -1.84 -6.23
CA PHE A 49 4.00 -0.94 -7.31
C PHE A 49 4.79 0.27 -6.80
N VAL A 50 4.38 0.85 -5.67
CA VAL A 50 5.09 1.96 -5.02
C VAL A 50 6.51 1.55 -4.62
N THR A 51 6.69 0.36 -4.04
CA THR A 51 8.02 -0.15 -3.70
C THR A 51 8.86 -0.37 -4.95
N LEU A 52 8.28 -0.91 -6.03
CA LEU A 52 8.99 -1.11 -7.29
C LEU A 52 9.46 0.22 -7.89
N VAL A 53 8.58 1.23 -7.92
CA VAL A 53 8.90 2.58 -8.40
C VAL A 53 10.01 3.20 -7.56
N TYR A 54 9.97 3.06 -6.25
CA TYR A 54 11.02 3.57 -5.36
C TYR A 54 12.37 2.90 -5.62
N VAL A 55 12.38 1.57 -5.76
CA VAL A 55 13.60 0.83 -6.11
C VAL A 55 14.14 1.27 -7.47
N PHE A 56 13.27 1.48 -8.45
CA PHE A 56 13.65 1.96 -9.77
C PHE A 56 14.24 3.38 -9.71
N GLN A 57 13.59 4.30 -9.01
CA GLN A 57 14.14 5.64 -8.78
C GLN A 57 15.52 5.59 -8.13
N TYR A 58 15.71 4.74 -7.13
CA TYR A 58 16.99 4.62 -6.45
C TYR A 58 18.11 4.05 -7.34
N VAL A 59 17.79 3.18 -8.30
CA VAL A 59 18.80 2.56 -9.19
C VAL A 59 19.20 3.49 -10.33
N PHE A 60 18.27 4.28 -10.85
CA PHE A 60 18.46 5.07 -12.07
C PHE A 60 18.72 6.57 -11.82
N MET A 61 18.62 7.03 -10.57
CA MET A 61 18.86 8.42 -10.16
C MET A 61 20.05 8.48 -9.21
#